data_AF-A0A6P1E369-F1
#
_entry.id   AF-A0A6P1E369-F1
#
_cell.length_a   1.000
_cell.length_b   1.000
_cell.length_c   1.000
_cell.angle_alpha   90.00
_cell.angle_beta   90.00
_cell.angle_gamma   90.00
#
_symmetry.space_group_name_H-M   'P 1'
#
loop_
_entity.id
_entity.type
_entity.pdbx_description
1 polymer ?
#
loop_
_entity_poly.entity_id
_entity_poly.type
_entity_poly.pdbx_seq_one_letter_code
_entity_poly.pdbx_strand_id
1 'polypeptide(L)'
;MSATQIESTQDTKLKETTLSTTDKKLHNNLEVGTEKRQEIWGFGQTFNELGTVALNNLSEEKRNEILDDLFTPKGMNYNICRIPVGASDYALNWYSADETPDDYDLADFSIERDKKYLLPYVKAAQKRNPDIVFSISPWSPPTWMKSHPVYNYGILKHDPKVQQAYADYFVKFCEAYEEEGVHISWIFPQNEPQRDQKFPSCYWTGEELRDFIKNYLGPTVEKSDLKDTKIWLGTINSPLEDTEMTKDETTDYPVITETVLSDPEAYKYVKGVTYQWAGKSVLQRTVQSFPELGYLQSESECGNGDNTWTYGEYVFNLFRHYISNGVNGYMYWNSVLQGGSSTWGWLQNSMISVDTDKGEATKNPEYYVMRHYAHYIQHGAHLLSYGGHAAGEATAYENPDGSIVVVMSNSMNHDRDITIDVKGQTYKASLKEHSFSTFVFD
;
A
#
# COMPACT_ATOMS: atom_id res chain seq x y z
N MET A 1 -5.93 7.22 -33.30
CA MET A 1 -5.89 6.98 -31.86
C MET A 1 -6.91 7.88 -31.22
N SER A 2 -7.93 7.30 -30.58
CA SER A 2 -8.83 8.07 -29.72
C SER A 2 -8.04 8.55 -28.51
N ALA A 3 -8.44 9.69 -27.97
CA ALA A 3 -7.81 10.25 -26.79
C ALA A 3 -8.88 10.90 -25.92
N THR A 4 -8.94 10.50 -24.66
CA THR A 4 -9.92 10.99 -23.69
C THR A 4 -9.21 11.45 -22.44
N GLN A 5 -9.54 12.66 -21.98
CA GLN A 5 -9.20 13.16 -20.66
C GLN A 5 -10.32 12.84 -19.68
N ILE A 6 -9.97 12.33 -18.51
CA ILE A 6 -10.82 12.18 -17.35
C ILE A 6 -10.27 13.14 -16.30
N GLU A 7 -11.05 14.12 -15.85
CA GLU A 7 -10.61 15.14 -14.90
C GLU A 7 -11.46 15.16 -13.63
N SER A 8 -10.80 15.27 -12.48
CA SER A 8 -11.42 15.57 -11.19
C SER A 8 -10.86 16.86 -10.60
N THR A 9 -11.75 17.73 -10.15
CA THR A 9 -11.49 18.92 -9.31
C THR A 9 -12.23 18.76 -7.98
N GLN A 10 -12.15 19.75 -7.09
CA GLN A 10 -12.94 19.75 -5.86
C GLN A 10 -14.46 19.60 -6.11
N ASP A 11 -14.99 20.22 -7.16
CA ASP A 11 -16.44 20.26 -7.42
C ASP A 11 -16.89 19.28 -8.52
N THR A 12 -15.98 18.83 -9.38
CA THR A 12 -16.28 17.94 -10.51
C THR A 12 -15.50 16.66 -10.36
N LYS A 13 -16.13 15.49 -10.48
CA LYS A 13 -15.45 14.19 -10.32
C LYS A 13 -15.53 13.40 -11.62
N LEU A 14 -14.39 12.90 -12.09
CA LEU A 14 -14.26 11.98 -13.23
C LEU A 14 -14.98 12.47 -14.50
N LYS A 15 -14.89 13.77 -14.81
CA LYS A 15 -15.49 14.33 -16.03
C LYS A 15 -14.66 13.94 -17.24
N GLU A 16 -15.31 13.31 -18.22
CA GLU A 16 -14.67 12.91 -19.47
C GLU A 16 -14.73 14.02 -20.53
N THR A 17 -13.68 14.13 -21.35
CA THR A 17 -13.61 15.04 -22.50
C THR A 17 -12.72 14.43 -23.59
N THR A 18 -13.23 14.34 -24.82
CA THR A 18 -12.44 13.89 -25.97
C THR A 18 -11.42 14.95 -26.36
N LEU A 19 -10.17 14.54 -26.54
CA LEU A 19 -9.07 15.42 -26.94
C LEU A 19 -9.02 15.59 -28.47
N SER A 20 -8.47 16.72 -28.89
CA SER A 20 -8.20 17.01 -30.30
C SER A 20 -6.70 17.09 -30.55
N THR A 21 -6.28 16.69 -31.74
CA THR A 21 -4.89 16.80 -32.18
C THR A 21 -4.55 18.23 -32.59
N THR A 22 -3.28 18.60 -32.49
CA THR A 22 -2.78 19.91 -32.93
C THR A 22 -1.35 19.82 -33.44
N ASP A 23 -0.97 20.58 -34.46
CA ASP A 23 0.43 20.71 -34.90
C ASP A 23 1.24 21.67 -34.02
N LYS A 24 0.57 22.44 -33.15
CA LYS A 24 1.20 23.45 -32.31
C LYS A 24 1.57 22.85 -30.96
N LYS A 25 2.85 22.55 -30.77
CA LYS A 25 3.42 22.22 -29.47
C LYS A 25 3.47 23.46 -28.56
N LEU A 26 2.92 23.33 -27.35
CA LEU A 26 2.96 24.40 -26.33
C LEU A 26 4.26 24.33 -25.54
N HIS A 27 4.59 25.42 -24.82
CA HIS A 27 5.74 25.43 -23.92
C HIS A 27 5.57 24.42 -22.77
N ASN A 28 4.37 24.36 -22.18
CA ASN A 28 3.98 23.32 -21.25
C ASN A 28 3.66 22.03 -22.01
N ASN A 29 4.70 21.28 -22.39
CA ASN A 29 4.56 20.01 -23.09
C ASN A 29 4.95 18.81 -22.22
N LEU A 30 4.27 17.69 -22.44
CA LEU A 30 4.67 16.37 -21.99
C LEU A 30 5.00 15.52 -23.23
N GLU A 31 6.14 14.86 -23.21
CA GLU A 31 6.54 13.88 -24.22
C GLU A 31 6.53 12.48 -23.61
N VAL A 32 5.72 11.58 -24.15
CA VAL A 32 5.69 10.18 -23.75
C VAL A 32 6.66 9.39 -24.62
N GLY A 33 7.64 8.75 -23.97
CA GLY A 33 8.64 7.90 -24.61
C GLY A 33 8.14 6.48 -24.87
N THR A 34 9.06 5.62 -25.32
CA THR A 34 8.78 4.21 -25.66
C THR A 34 9.58 3.22 -24.81
N GLU A 35 10.54 3.71 -24.02
CA GLU A 35 11.33 2.87 -23.14
C GLU A 35 10.46 2.42 -21.96
N LYS A 36 10.34 1.10 -21.80
CA LYS A 36 9.64 0.50 -20.66
C LYS A 36 10.57 0.42 -19.46
N ARG A 37 10.06 0.86 -18.31
CA ARG A 37 10.68 0.71 -16.99
C ARG A 37 9.99 -0.44 -16.26
N GLN A 38 9.81 -0.32 -14.94
CA GLN A 38 9.22 -1.38 -14.14
C GLN A 38 7.76 -1.66 -14.53
N GLU A 39 7.38 -2.93 -14.37
CA GLU A 39 5.99 -3.37 -14.44
C GLU A 39 5.21 -2.85 -13.22
N ILE A 40 3.98 -2.42 -13.46
CA ILE A 40 3.01 -2.06 -12.44
C ILE A 40 2.13 -3.28 -12.15
N TRP A 41 2.32 -3.84 -10.98
CA TRP A 41 1.57 -4.99 -10.50
C TRP A 41 0.17 -4.61 -10.07
N GLY A 42 -0.02 -3.37 -9.59
CA GLY A 42 -1.34 -2.79 -9.38
C GLY A 42 -1.45 -2.03 -8.08
N PHE A 43 -2.68 -1.98 -7.58
CA PHE A 43 -3.09 -1.10 -6.49
C PHE A 43 -4.02 -1.83 -5.54
N GLY A 44 -4.07 -1.39 -4.30
CA GLY A 44 -5.08 -1.89 -3.37
C GLY A 44 -5.04 -1.28 -2.01
N GLN A 45 -5.31 -2.09 -1.00
CA GLN A 45 -5.59 -1.61 0.35
C GLN A 45 -5.04 -2.50 1.45
N THR A 46 -5.14 -2.01 2.67
CA THR A 46 -5.01 -2.84 3.86
C THR A 46 -6.37 -3.09 4.52
N PHE A 47 -6.59 -4.30 5.00
CA PHE A 47 -7.79 -4.68 5.75
C PHE A 47 -7.63 -4.34 7.23
N ASN A 48 -8.73 -3.97 7.88
CA ASN A 48 -8.76 -3.78 9.33
C ASN A 48 -10.19 -3.96 9.88
N GLU A 49 -10.30 -4.17 11.19
CA GLU A 49 -11.60 -4.50 11.81
C GLU A 49 -12.55 -3.30 11.83
N LEU A 50 -12.03 -2.09 12.05
CA LEU A 50 -12.86 -0.88 12.07
C LEU A 50 -13.48 -0.58 10.69
N GLY A 51 -12.76 -0.85 9.60
CA GLY A 51 -13.31 -0.79 8.25
C GLY A 51 -14.40 -1.84 8.00
N THR A 52 -14.24 -3.06 8.54
CA THR A 52 -15.31 -4.08 8.48
C THR A 52 -16.55 -3.64 9.26
N VAL A 53 -16.38 -3.03 10.44
CA VAL A 53 -17.50 -2.48 11.21
C VAL A 53 -18.19 -1.35 10.45
N ALA A 54 -17.42 -0.44 9.84
CA ALA A 54 -17.96 0.63 9.01
C ALA A 54 -18.83 0.08 7.86
N LEU A 55 -18.34 -0.93 7.14
CA LEU A 55 -19.08 -1.59 6.07
C LEU A 55 -20.35 -2.30 6.57
N ASN A 56 -20.31 -2.91 7.74
CA ASN A 56 -21.45 -3.64 8.31
C ASN A 56 -22.54 -2.74 8.89
N ASN A 57 -22.26 -1.46 9.13
CA ASN A 57 -23.25 -0.47 9.53
C ASN A 57 -24.05 0.10 8.35
N LEU A 58 -23.69 -0.25 7.12
CA LEU A 58 -24.43 0.10 5.91
C LEU A 58 -25.48 -0.96 5.56
N SER A 59 -26.44 -0.60 4.71
CA SER A 59 -27.30 -1.58 4.06
C SER A 59 -26.47 -2.53 3.20
N GLU A 60 -26.98 -3.75 2.96
CA GLU A 60 -26.28 -4.72 2.11
C GLU A 60 -26.02 -4.18 0.70
N GLU A 61 -26.99 -3.44 0.14
CA GLU A 61 -26.85 -2.78 -1.15
C GLU A 61 -25.69 -1.78 -1.16
N LYS A 62 -25.63 -0.87 -0.18
CA LYS A 62 -24.60 0.17 -0.12
C LYS A 62 -23.22 -0.42 0.19
N ARG A 63 -23.16 -1.44 1.05
CA ARG A 63 -21.94 -2.20 1.30
C ARG A 63 -21.43 -2.87 0.01
N ASN A 64 -22.33 -3.49 -0.76
CA ASN A 64 -21.94 -4.14 -2.01
C ASN A 64 -21.51 -3.13 -3.08
N GLU A 65 -22.15 -1.96 -3.17
CA GLU A 65 -21.71 -0.85 -4.04
C GLU A 65 -20.26 -0.45 -3.76
N ILE A 66 -19.92 -0.25 -2.48
CA ILE A 66 -18.55 0.12 -2.08
C ILE A 66 -17.56 -1.00 -2.41
N LEU A 67 -17.90 -2.26 -2.11
CA LEU A 67 -17.02 -3.38 -2.42
C LEU A 67 -16.84 -3.55 -3.94
N ASP A 68 -17.89 -3.31 -4.74
CA ASP A 68 -17.80 -3.36 -6.19
C ASP A 68 -16.92 -2.23 -6.73
N ASP A 69 -17.03 -1.02 -6.16
CA ASP A 69 -16.19 0.13 -6.48
C ASP A 69 -14.71 -0.11 -6.18
N LEU A 70 -14.37 -0.87 -5.14
CA LEU A 70 -12.98 -1.14 -4.77
C LEU A 70 -12.39 -2.31 -5.57
N PHE A 71 -13.14 -3.40 -5.76
CA PHE A 71 -12.56 -4.67 -6.20
C PHE A 71 -12.95 -5.09 -7.61
N THR A 72 -14.01 -4.56 -8.23
CA THR A 72 -14.39 -5.02 -9.58
C THR A 72 -13.65 -4.24 -10.68
N PRO A 73 -13.52 -4.79 -11.90
CA PRO A 73 -12.95 -4.09 -13.05
C PRO A 73 -13.66 -2.78 -13.43
N LYS A 74 -14.93 -2.61 -13.04
CA LYS A 74 -15.67 -1.34 -13.24
C LYS A 74 -15.24 -0.25 -12.26
N GLY A 75 -14.78 -0.67 -11.09
CA GLY A 75 -14.25 0.16 -10.01
C GLY A 75 -12.74 0.31 -10.10
N MET A 76 -12.04 0.23 -8.98
CA MET A 76 -10.59 0.36 -8.89
C MET A 76 -9.83 -0.94 -9.17
N ASN A 77 -10.55 -2.07 -9.29
CA ASN A 77 -9.98 -3.38 -9.60
C ASN A 77 -8.79 -3.77 -8.71
N TYR A 78 -8.88 -3.48 -7.40
CA TYR A 78 -7.79 -3.77 -6.46
C TYR A 78 -7.36 -5.23 -6.52
N ASN A 79 -6.05 -5.43 -6.59
CA ASN A 79 -5.43 -6.74 -6.78
C ASN A 79 -4.19 -6.98 -5.89
N ILE A 80 -3.78 -6.01 -5.08
CA ILE A 80 -2.73 -6.21 -4.05
C ILE A 80 -3.24 -5.73 -2.70
N CYS A 81 -3.39 -6.62 -1.73
CA CYS A 81 -3.95 -6.27 -0.43
C CYS A 81 -3.13 -6.80 0.74
N ARG A 82 -3.23 -6.12 1.88
CA ARG A 82 -2.52 -6.47 3.12
C ARG A 82 -3.48 -6.78 4.25
N ILE A 83 -3.21 -7.83 5.01
CA ILE A 83 -3.99 -8.31 6.15
C ILE A 83 -3.10 -8.18 7.40
N PRO A 84 -3.59 -7.59 8.51
CA PRO A 84 -2.85 -7.55 9.75
C PRO A 84 -2.80 -8.95 10.38
N VAL A 85 -1.65 -9.32 10.92
CA VAL A 85 -1.52 -10.49 11.79
C VAL A 85 -1.71 -10.02 13.23
N GLY A 86 -2.84 -10.39 13.83
CA GLY A 86 -3.26 -9.81 15.12
C GLY A 86 -3.73 -8.36 14.99
N ALA A 87 -3.67 -7.61 16.08
CA ALA A 87 -4.17 -6.24 16.12
C ALA A 87 -3.22 -5.23 15.45
N SER A 88 -3.76 -4.45 14.50
CA SER A 88 -3.25 -3.12 14.17
C SER A 88 -3.84 -2.05 15.11
N ASP A 89 -3.47 -0.79 14.91
CA ASP A 89 -4.11 0.35 15.59
C ASP A 89 -5.58 0.56 15.19
N TYR A 90 -6.02 -0.07 14.09
CA TYR A 90 -7.41 -0.13 13.58
C TYR A 90 -8.12 -1.46 13.87
N ALA A 91 -7.65 -2.23 14.86
CA ALA A 91 -8.44 -3.31 15.48
C ALA A 91 -9.50 -2.74 16.45
N LEU A 92 -10.51 -3.52 16.85
CA LEU A 92 -11.50 -3.10 17.86
C LEU A 92 -10.90 -3.06 19.27
N ASN A 93 -9.94 -3.93 19.54
CA ASN A 93 -9.10 -3.99 20.73
C ASN A 93 -7.80 -4.73 20.37
N TRP A 94 -6.77 -4.63 21.21
CA TRP A 94 -5.48 -5.28 20.93
C TRP A 94 -5.49 -6.76 21.30
N TYR A 95 -4.98 -7.59 20.40
CA TYR A 95 -4.92 -9.05 20.49
C TYR A 95 -3.78 -9.60 19.61
N SER A 96 -3.40 -10.85 19.84
CA SER A 96 -2.72 -11.69 18.85
C SER A 96 -3.48 -13.01 18.68
N ALA A 97 -3.05 -13.82 17.71
CA ALA A 97 -3.64 -15.14 17.47
C ALA A 97 -3.17 -16.22 18.46
N ASP A 98 -2.23 -15.91 19.37
CA ASP A 98 -1.77 -16.84 20.40
C ASP A 98 -1.25 -16.07 21.64
N GLU A 99 -2.06 -15.96 22.69
CA GLU A 99 -1.71 -15.22 23.91
C GLU A 99 -1.42 -16.13 25.12
N THR A 100 -1.35 -17.46 24.93
CA THR A 100 -1.01 -18.36 26.04
C THR A 100 0.49 -18.27 26.36
N PRO A 101 0.88 -17.91 27.60
CA PRO A 101 2.29 -17.77 27.94
C PRO A 101 3.06 -19.07 27.73
N ASP A 102 4.26 -18.96 27.14
CA ASP A 102 5.17 -20.08 26.90
C ASP A 102 4.60 -21.19 25.98
N ASP A 103 3.62 -20.87 25.13
CA ASP A 103 3.08 -21.78 24.12
C ASP A 103 3.99 -21.89 22.89
N TYR A 104 5.19 -22.46 23.10
CA TYR A 104 6.19 -22.60 22.03
C TYR A 104 5.74 -23.51 20.88
N ASP A 105 4.79 -24.42 21.13
CA ASP A 105 4.23 -25.34 20.12
C ASP A 105 2.97 -24.75 19.44
N LEU A 106 2.58 -23.52 19.83
CA LEU A 106 1.42 -22.78 19.34
C LEU A 106 0.09 -23.56 19.52
N ALA A 107 -0.03 -24.41 20.52
CA ALA A 107 -1.18 -25.28 20.74
C ALA A 107 -2.52 -24.52 20.85
N ASP A 108 -2.51 -23.30 21.37
CA ASP A 108 -3.68 -22.43 21.57
C ASP A 108 -3.87 -21.40 20.44
N PHE A 109 -3.04 -21.44 19.39
CA PHE A 109 -3.17 -20.56 18.22
C PHE A 109 -4.57 -20.62 17.60
N SER A 110 -5.15 -19.45 17.31
CA SER A 110 -6.49 -19.34 16.73
C SER A 110 -6.72 -18.07 15.90
N ILE A 111 -7.30 -18.25 14.71
CA ILE A 111 -7.83 -17.17 13.86
C ILE A 111 -9.36 -17.00 13.98
N GLU A 112 -10.01 -17.53 15.02
CA GLU A 112 -11.48 -17.44 15.18
C GLU A 112 -11.98 -15.99 15.24
N ARG A 113 -11.14 -15.07 15.73
CA ARG A 113 -11.44 -13.65 15.68
C ARG A 113 -11.47 -13.12 14.25
N ASP A 114 -10.51 -13.50 13.42
CA ASP A 114 -10.41 -13.07 12.03
C ASP A 114 -11.60 -13.60 11.23
N LYS A 115 -12.05 -14.83 11.51
CA LYS A 115 -13.29 -15.41 10.93
C LYS A 115 -14.52 -14.54 11.20
N LYS A 116 -14.54 -13.82 12.32
CA LYS A 116 -15.62 -12.92 12.69
C LYS A 116 -15.47 -11.51 12.09
N TYR A 117 -14.27 -10.95 12.05
CA TYR A 117 -14.07 -9.51 11.77
C TYR A 117 -13.23 -9.17 10.53
N LEU A 118 -12.36 -10.05 10.04
CA LEU A 118 -11.49 -9.76 8.88
C LEU A 118 -11.84 -10.62 7.67
N LEU A 119 -11.90 -11.94 7.84
CA LEU A 119 -12.16 -12.89 6.75
C LEU A 119 -13.47 -12.61 5.99
N PRO A 120 -14.59 -12.16 6.59
CA PRO A 120 -15.77 -11.80 5.82
C PRO A 120 -15.50 -10.68 4.80
N TYR A 121 -14.70 -9.68 5.18
CA TYR A 121 -14.31 -8.59 4.30
C TYR A 121 -13.30 -9.08 3.23
N VAL A 122 -12.28 -9.83 3.64
CA VAL A 122 -11.27 -10.42 2.74
C VAL A 122 -11.90 -11.32 1.68
N LYS A 123 -12.78 -12.25 2.07
CA LYS A 123 -13.48 -13.15 1.14
C LYS A 123 -14.47 -12.40 0.24
N ALA A 124 -15.09 -11.32 0.73
CA ALA A 124 -15.96 -10.48 -0.08
C ALA A 124 -15.19 -9.72 -1.18
N ALA A 125 -13.94 -9.33 -0.89
CA ALA A 125 -13.01 -8.76 -1.87
C ALA A 125 -12.56 -9.84 -2.89
N GLN A 126 -12.08 -10.98 -2.41
CA GLN A 126 -11.61 -12.10 -3.24
C GLN A 126 -12.70 -12.62 -4.20
N LYS A 127 -13.96 -12.64 -3.76
CA LYS A 127 -15.09 -13.03 -4.61
C LYS A 127 -15.27 -12.09 -5.83
N ARG A 128 -14.91 -10.82 -5.69
CA ARG A 128 -15.03 -9.79 -6.73
C ARG A 128 -13.80 -9.73 -7.62
N ASN A 129 -12.63 -9.95 -7.03
CA ASN A 129 -11.38 -10.11 -7.74
C ASN A 129 -10.63 -11.34 -7.22
N PRO A 130 -10.71 -12.49 -7.92
CA PRO A 130 -10.00 -13.70 -7.52
C PRO A 130 -8.48 -13.59 -7.69
N ASP A 131 -7.99 -12.60 -8.43
CA ASP A 131 -6.56 -12.39 -8.72
C ASP A 131 -5.87 -11.51 -7.64
N ILE A 132 -6.54 -11.25 -6.51
CA ILE A 132 -5.93 -10.50 -5.41
C ILE A 132 -4.75 -11.28 -4.83
N VAL A 133 -3.59 -10.64 -4.81
CA VAL A 133 -2.42 -11.06 -4.05
C VAL A 133 -2.56 -10.55 -2.63
N PHE A 134 -2.68 -11.47 -1.67
CA PHE A 134 -2.72 -11.13 -0.25
C PHE A 134 -1.33 -11.18 0.38
N SER A 135 -1.06 -10.17 1.19
CA SER A 135 0.12 -10.07 2.05
C SER A 135 -0.30 -10.02 3.51
N ILE A 136 0.57 -10.45 4.42
CA ILE A 136 0.35 -10.37 5.86
C ILE A 136 1.45 -9.58 6.55
N SER A 137 1.12 -8.92 7.66
CA SER A 137 2.09 -8.22 8.48
C SER A 137 1.62 -8.04 9.93
N PRO A 138 2.40 -8.42 10.94
CA PRO A 138 2.09 -8.15 12.33
C PRO A 138 2.51 -6.72 12.72
N TRP A 139 1.70 -6.09 13.56
CA TRP A 139 2.14 -4.89 14.30
C TRP A 139 2.93 -5.28 15.55
N SER A 140 2.54 -6.35 16.22
CA SER A 140 3.22 -6.86 17.40
C SER A 140 3.21 -8.39 17.38
N PRO A 141 4.30 -9.03 17.83
CA PRO A 141 4.24 -10.43 18.28
C PRO A 141 3.23 -10.62 19.41
N PRO A 142 2.79 -11.86 19.68
CA PRO A 142 2.22 -12.25 20.96
C PRO A 142 2.92 -11.63 22.16
N THR A 143 2.15 -11.18 23.16
CA THR A 143 2.75 -10.40 24.26
C THR A 143 3.80 -11.19 25.03
N TRP A 144 3.58 -12.50 25.23
CA TRP A 144 4.51 -13.36 25.95
C TRP A 144 5.87 -13.56 25.22
N MET A 145 5.92 -13.33 23.91
CA MET A 145 7.15 -13.40 23.11
C MET A 145 8.02 -12.13 23.21
N LYS A 146 7.50 -11.05 23.80
CA LYS A 146 8.19 -9.74 23.87
C LYS A 146 8.93 -9.55 25.17
N SER A 147 9.89 -8.61 25.17
CA SER A 147 10.69 -8.26 26.37
C SER A 147 9.84 -7.86 27.58
N HIS A 148 8.68 -7.26 27.32
CA HIS A 148 7.62 -7.03 28.28
C HIS A 148 6.29 -7.52 27.69
N PRO A 149 5.36 -8.09 28.49
CA PRO A 149 4.10 -8.65 28.01
C PRO A 149 3.08 -7.55 27.67
N VAL A 150 3.35 -6.79 26.61
CA VAL A 150 2.56 -5.66 26.12
C VAL A 150 2.53 -5.64 24.59
N TYR A 151 1.42 -5.19 23.99
CA TYR A 151 1.27 -5.09 22.53
C TYR A 151 2.04 -3.92 21.94
N ASN A 152 2.05 -2.79 22.65
CA ASN A 152 2.82 -1.61 22.29
C ASN A 152 4.24 -1.70 22.84
N TYR A 153 5.17 -1.01 22.20
CA TYR A 153 6.58 -0.94 22.57
C TYR A 153 7.35 -2.26 22.63
N GLY A 154 8.65 -2.17 22.91
CA GLY A 154 9.51 -3.30 23.23
C GLY A 154 10.03 -4.04 22.01
N ILE A 155 10.74 -5.13 22.27
CA ILE A 155 11.43 -5.94 21.27
C ILE A 155 11.01 -7.40 21.40
N LEU A 156 11.18 -8.19 20.33
CA LEU A 156 11.07 -9.64 20.41
C LEU A 156 12.19 -10.18 21.31
N LYS A 157 11.90 -11.15 22.18
CA LYS A 157 12.94 -11.81 22.96
C LYS A 157 13.94 -12.52 22.03
N HIS A 158 15.24 -12.38 22.32
CA HIS A 158 16.29 -13.08 21.60
C HIS A 158 16.48 -14.55 22.00
N ASP A 159 15.58 -15.10 22.81
CA ASP A 159 15.61 -16.51 23.15
C ASP A 159 15.34 -17.36 21.88
N PRO A 160 16.20 -18.32 21.52
CA PRO A 160 16.03 -19.10 20.30
C PRO A 160 14.70 -19.85 20.22
N LYS A 161 14.11 -20.29 21.34
CA LYS A 161 12.80 -20.94 21.34
C LYS A 161 11.69 -19.94 21.02
N VAL A 162 11.78 -18.72 21.54
CA VAL A 162 10.83 -17.66 21.22
C VAL A 162 10.94 -17.26 19.75
N GLN A 163 12.16 -17.08 19.23
CA GLN A 163 12.37 -16.72 17.82
C GLN A 163 11.89 -17.82 16.88
N GLN A 164 12.13 -19.09 17.21
CA GLN A 164 11.59 -20.21 16.45
C GLN A 164 10.05 -20.24 16.49
N ALA A 165 9.45 -20.16 17.68
CA ALA A 165 7.99 -20.14 17.84
C ALA A 165 7.34 -18.97 17.07
N TYR A 166 7.99 -17.80 17.04
CA TYR A 166 7.50 -16.66 16.26
C TYR A 166 7.63 -16.88 14.74
N ALA A 167 8.66 -17.56 14.26
CA ALA A 167 8.75 -17.97 12.85
C ALA A 167 7.65 -18.99 12.49
N ASP A 168 7.39 -19.96 13.38
CA ASP A 168 6.34 -20.96 13.22
C ASP A 168 4.94 -20.31 13.25
N TYR A 169 4.78 -19.23 14.02
CA TYR A 169 3.54 -18.44 14.11
C TYR A 169 3.14 -17.83 12.75
N PHE A 170 4.11 -17.35 11.95
CA PHE A 170 3.82 -16.89 10.58
C PHE A 170 3.32 -18.03 9.69
N VAL A 171 3.97 -19.19 9.74
CA VAL A 171 3.57 -20.35 8.93
C VAL A 171 2.17 -20.81 9.32
N LYS A 172 1.91 -20.95 10.62
CA LYS A 172 0.60 -21.36 11.13
C LYS A 172 -0.52 -20.38 10.77
N PHE A 173 -0.21 -19.08 10.74
CA PHE A 173 -1.17 -18.06 10.27
C PHE A 173 -1.47 -18.19 8.78
N CYS A 174 -0.45 -18.35 7.94
CA CYS A 174 -0.63 -18.59 6.50
C CYS A 174 -1.46 -19.86 6.26
N GLU A 175 -1.09 -20.99 6.87
CA GLU A 175 -1.80 -22.27 6.75
C GLU A 175 -3.27 -22.16 7.19
N ALA A 176 -3.55 -21.47 8.30
CA ALA A 176 -4.93 -21.26 8.75
C ALA A 176 -5.76 -20.40 7.79
N TYR A 177 -5.15 -19.44 7.09
CA TYR A 177 -5.80 -18.67 6.04
C TYR A 177 -6.01 -19.49 4.75
N GLU A 178 -5.08 -20.38 4.40
CA GLU A 178 -5.25 -21.34 3.30
C GLU A 178 -6.45 -22.27 3.54
N GLU A 179 -6.61 -22.79 4.77
CA GLU A 179 -7.77 -23.61 5.16
C GLU A 179 -9.11 -22.87 4.99
N GLU A 180 -9.08 -21.55 5.10
CA GLU A 180 -10.22 -20.67 4.86
C GLU A 180 -10.39 -20.26 3.38
N GLY A 181 -9.51 -20.73 2.49
CA GLY A 181 -9.53 -20.47 1.05
C GLY A 181 -8.89 -19.14 0.64
N VAL A 182 -8.09 -18.53 1.52
CA VAL A 182 -7.40 -17.25 1.27
C VAL A 182 -5.90 -17.52 1.18
N HIS A 183 -5.37 -17.50 -0.03
CA HIS A 183 -3.94 -17.74 -0.26
C HIS A 183 -3.10 -16.54 0.15
N ILE A 184 -2.09 -16.74 1.01
CA ILE A 184 -1.16 -15.68 1.42
C ILE A 184 0.12 -15.75 0.60
N SER A 185 0.33 -14.77 -0.28
CA SER A 185 1.48 -14.74 -1.17
C SER A 185 2.71 -14.08 -0.54
N TRP A 186 2.55 -13.06 0.30
CA TRP A 186 3.69 -12.31 0.85
C TRP A 186 3.65 -12.16 2.37
N ILE A 187 4.79 -12.38 3.03
CA ILE A 187 5.00 -12.15 4.45
C ILE A 187 5.86 -10.90 4.63
N PHE A 188 5.35 -9.92 5.37
CA PHE A 188 6.09 -8.74 5.84
C PHE A 188 6.41 -8.97 7.33
N PRO A 189 7.67 -9.25 7.71
CA PRO A 189 8.00 -9.74 9.05
C PRO A 189 7.59 -8.82 10.21
N GLN A 190 7.46 -7.52 9.96
CA GLN A 190 7.10 -6.55 10.98
C GLN A 190 6.56 -5.28 10.33
N ASN A 191 5.45 -4.76 10.84
CA ASN A 191 5.01 -3.41 10.51
C ASN A 191 5.94 -2.38 11.19
N GLU A 192 6.46 -1.41 10.42
CA GLU A 192 7.26 -0.30 10.96
C GLU A 192 8.39 -0.75 11.93
N PRO A 193 9.31 -1.64 11.52
CA PRO A 193 10.26 -2.29 12.42
C PRO A 193 11.16 -1.34 13.21
N GLN A 194 11.37 -0.09 12.76
CA GLN A 194 12.17 0.90 13.50
C GLN A 194 11.31 1.82 14.39
N ARG A 195 10.11 1.41 14.78
CA ARG A 195 9.22 2.19 15.64
C ARG A 195 8.82 1.47 16.92
N ASP A 196 9.03 2.18 18.02
CA ASP A 196 8.59 1.82 19.37
C ASP A 196 7.35 2.66 19.73
N GLN A 197 6.18 2.23 19.25
CA GLN A 197 4.97 3.06 19.26
C GLN A 197 4.10 2.85 20.50
N LYS A 198 3.27 3.84 20.82
CA LYS A 198 2.24 3.74 21.87
C LYS A 198 1.05 2.85 21.54
N PHE A 199 0.97 2.36 20.30
CA PHE A 199 0.02 1.38 19.79
C PHE A 199 0.78 0.09 19.41
N PRO A 200 0.11 -1.01 18.98
CA PRO A 200 0.78 -2.27 18.72
C PRO A 200 2.02 -2.07 17.84
N SER A 201 3.17 -2.49 18.36
CA SER A 201 4.48 -2.27 17.74
C SER A 201 5.51 -3.22 18.33
N CYS A 202 6.58 -3.46 17.58
CA CYS A 202 7.76 -4.14 18.05
C CYS A 202 8.95 -3.53 17.34
N TYR A 203 9.92 -3.05 18.11
CA TYR A 203 11.15 -2.49 17.58
C TYR A 203 12.12 -3.60 17.18
N TRP A 204 12.82 -3.36 16.08
CA TRP A 204 13.86 -4.18 15.49
C TRP A 204 14.97 -3.29 14.95
N THR A 205 16.21 -3.59 15.33
CA THR A 205 17.39 -3.15 14.59
C THR A 205 17.49 -3.89 13.25
N GLY A 206 18.33 -3.37 12.33
CA GLY A 206 18.58 -4.06 11.07
C GLY A 206 19.24 -5.42 11.26
N GLU A 207 20.16 -5.54 12.24
CA GLU A 207 20.85 -6.78 12.58
C GLU A 207 19.89 -7.83 13.14
N GLU A 208 18.99 -7.44 14.05
CA GLU A 208 18.00 -8.36 14.62
C GLU A 208 17.04 -8.88 13.55
N LEU A 209 16.56 -7.99 12.67
CA LEU A 209 15.66 -8.39 11.58
C LEU A 209 16.37 -9.30 10.57
N ARG A 210 17.62 -8.97 10.21
CA ARG A 210 18.48 -9.81 9.36
C ARG A 210 18.64 -11.20 9.97
N ASP A 211 19.03 -11.26 11.24
CA ASP A 211 19.33 -12.53 11.92
C ASP A 211 18.06 -13.37 12.13
N PHE A 212 16.91 -12.74 12.36
CA PHE A 212 15.62 -13.43 12.42
C PHE A 212 15.23 -14.03 11.06
N ILE A 213 15.32 -13.25 9.98
CA ILE A 213 15.03 -13.72 8.61
C ILE A 213 15.97 -14.87 8.24
N LYS A 214 17.27 -14.69 8.49
CA LYS A 214 18.34 -15.65 8.15
C LYS A 214 18.23 -16.97 8.90
N ASN A 215 18.03 -16.91 10.22
CA ASN A 215 18.19 -18.09 11.08
C ASN A 215 16.85 -18.78 11.42
N TYR A 216 15.72 -18.08 11.31
CA TYR A 216 14.42 -18.61 11.75
C TYR A 216 13.35 -18.50 10.66
N LEU A 217 12.90 -17.30 10.29
CA LEU A 217 11.75 -17.13 9.39
C LEU A 217 11.99 -17.73 8.01
N GLY A 218 13.13 -17.44 7.38
CA GLY A 218 13.50 -17.97 6.07
C GLY A 218 13.54 -19.50 6.05
N PRO A 219 14.34 -20.15 6.91
CA PRO A 219 14.37 -21.60 7.00
C PRO A 219 13.03 -22.25 7.36
N THR A 220 12.21 -21.62 8.20
CA THR A 220 10.88 -22.13 8.57
C THR A 220 9.91 -22.09 7.39
N VAL A 221 9.84 -20.98 6.65
CA VAL A 221 8.99 -20.87 5.44
C VAL A 221 9.47 -21.82 4.33
N GLU A 222 10.78 -21.98 4.15
CA GLU A 222 11.34 -22.90 3.15
C GLU A 222 11.00 -24.38 3.43
N LYS A 223 10.95 -24.76 4.71
CA LYS A 223 10.63 -26.13 5.14
C LYS A 223 9.13 -26.43 5.18
N SER A 224 8.29 -25.40 5.27
CA SER A 224 6.83 -25.59 5.31
C SER A 224 6.27 -25.92 3.92
N ASP A 225 4.96 -26.16 3.85
CA ASP A 225 4.26 -26.44 2.60
C ASP A 225 3.86 -25.16 1.83
N LEU A 226 4.25 -23.98 2.32
CA LEU A 226 3.99 -22.67 1.72
C LEU A 226 4.88 -22.37 0.51
N LYS A 227 4.79 -23.18 -0.56
CA LYS A 227 5.72 -23.11 -1.71
C LYS A 227 5.68 -21.78 -2.46
N ASP A 228 4.53 -21.12 -2.48
CA ASP A 228 4.31 -19.87 -3.22
C ASP A 228 4.35 -18.61 -2.34
N THR A 229 4.41 -18.77 -1.02
CA THR A 229 4.55 -17.65 -0.08
C THR A 229 6.00 -17.16 -0.03
N LYS A 230 6.21 -15.85 -0.15
CA LYS A 230 7.54 -15.21 -0.19
C LYS A 230 7.71 -14.22 0.95
N ILE A 231 8.93 -14.12 1.47
CA ILE A 231 9.28 -13.09 2.46
C ILE A 231 9.67 -11.82 1.72
N TRP A 232 9.12 -10.71 2.18
CA TRP A 232 9.36 -9.37 1.69
C TRP A 232 9.87 -8.52 2.83
N LEU A 233 10.95 -7.78 2.61
CA LEU A 233 11.54 -6.92 3.61
C LEU A 233 10.71 -5.65 3.76
N GLY A 234 10.02 -5.51 4.89
CA GLY A 234 9.21 -4.36 5.22
C GLY A 234 8.10 -4.72 6.20
N THR A 235 7.26 -3.78 6.61
CA THR A 235 6.99 -2.45 6.01
C THR A 235 7.94 -1.34 6.52
N ILE A 236 8.95 -0.95 5.71
CA ILE A 236 10.00 -0.02 6.15
C ILE A 236 9.48 1.43 6.19
N ASN A 237 9.55 2.09 7.34
CA ASN A 237 9.11 3.47 7.54
C ASN A 237 10.23 4.37 8.09
N SER A 238 11.42 4.21 7.54
CA SER A 238 12.64 4.87 7.99
C SER A 238 13.69 4.95 6.87
N PRO A 239 14.67 5.87 6.97
CA PRO A 239 14.80 6.94 7.99
C PRO A 239 13.70 7.99 7.87
N LEU A 240 13.39 8.72 8.94
CA LEU A 240 12.54 9.92 8.83
C LEU A 240 13.37 11.10 8.36
N GLU A 241 12.84 11.89 7.44
CA GLU A 241 13.49 13.16 7.04
C GLU A 241 13.48 14.20 8.17
N ASP A 242 12.51 14.14 9.09
CA ASP A 242 12.41 15.04 10.25
C ASP A 242 13.04 14.41 11.51
N THR A 243 14.33 14.65 11.66
CA THR A 243 15.13 14.21 12.82
C THR A 243 14.87 15.04 14.08
N GLU A 244 14.21 16.21 14.00
CA GLU A 244 13.95 17.07 15.18
C GLU A 244 12.85 16.48 16.08
N MET A 245 11.88 15.77 15.51
CA MET A 245 10.72 15.24 16.26
C MET A 245 10.94 13.87 16.92
N THR A 246 12.00 13.15 16.58
CA THR A 246 12.09 11.71 16.90
C THR A 246 13.26 11.29 17.76
N LYS A 247 14.23 12.18 18.04
CA LYS A 247 15.55 11.83 18.64
C LYS A 247 16.25 10.70 17.87
N ASP A 248 15.88 10.51 16.63
CA ASP A 248 16.38 9.46 15.78
C ASP A 248 17.66 10.00 15.15
N GLU A 249 18.80 9.39 15.45
CA GLU A 249 20.09 9.67 14.79
C GLU A 249 20.09 9.11 13.36
N THR A 250 18.91 9.02 12.72
CA THR A 250 18.76 8.44 11.40
C THR A 250 19.42 9.34 10.38
N THR A 251 20.47 8.80 9.79
CA THR A 251 21.09 9.32 8.59
C THR A 251 20.09 9.22 7.43
N ASP A 252 20.19 10.10 6.45
CA ASP A 252 19.56 9.99 5.12
C ASP A 252 20.13 8.76 4.35
N TYR A 253 20.08 7.56 4.94
CA TYR A 253 20.64 6.32 4.41
C TYR A 253 19.75 5.13 4.82
N PRO A 254 19.47 4.16 3.93
CA PRO A 254 18.58 3.02 4.18
C PRO A 254 19.24 1.95 5.09
N VAL A 255 19.63 2.29 6.32
CA VAL A 255 20.42 1.42 7.22
C VAL A 255 19.76 0.05 7.40
N ILE A 256 18.48 -0.01 7.79
CA ILE A 256 17.80 -1.30 8.02
C ILE A 256 17.75 -2.15 6.76
N THR A 257 17.42 -1.55 5.62
CA THR A 257 17.29 -2.27 4.36
C THR A 257 18.64 -2.79 3.88
N GLU A 258 19.66 -1.94 3.88
CA GLU A 258 21.02 -2.30 3.48
C GLU A 258 21.64 -3.35 4.42
N THR A 259 21.44 -3.26 5.73
CA THR A 259 21.93 -4.26 6.69
C THR A 259 21.37 -5.65 6.42
N VAL A 260 20.09 -5.75 6.06
CA VAL A 260 19.47 -7.05 5.73
C VAL A 260 19.91 -7.53 4.34
N LEU A 261 19.82 -6.68 3.32
CA LEU A 261 20.07 -7.09 1.93
C LEU A 261 21.55 -7.31 1.61
N SER A 262 22.47 -6.72 2.37
CA SER A 262 23.91 -6.94 2.20
C SER A 262 24.43 -8.26 2.80
N ASP A 263 23.64 -8.99 3.61
CA ASP A 263 23.99 -10.34 4.09
C ASP A 263 23.40 -11.40 3.15
N PRO A 264 24.22 -12.14 2.38
CA PRO A 264 23.74 -13.13 1.42
C PRO A 264 22.83 -14.22 2.02
N GLU A 265 23.03 -14.56 3.29
CA GLU A 265 22.25 -15.60 3.96
C GLU A 265 20.86 -15.13 4.39
N ALA A 266 20.66 -13.82 4.60
CA ALA A 266 19.34 -13.23 4.77
C ALA A 266 18.71 -12.91 3.40
N TYR A 267 19.48 -12.27 2.51
CA TYR A 267 19.06 -11.81 1.19
C TYR A 267 18.44 -12.93 0.34
N LYS A 268 18.98 -14.16 0.40
CA LYS A 268 18.43 -15.31 -0.36
C LYS A 268 16.95 -15.59 -0.08
N TYR A 269 16.45 -15.23 1.10
CA TYR A 269 15.05 -15.40 1.51
C TYR A 269 14.15 -14.22 1.14
N VAL A 270 14.70 -13.03 0.93
CA VAL A 270 13.94 -11.82 0.59
C VAL A 270 13.65 -11.78 -0.92
N LYS A 271 12.39 -11.49 -1.29
CA LYS A 271 11.94 -11.42 -2.70
C LYS A 271 11.41 -10.05 -3.13
N GLY A 272 11.41 -9.10 -2.21
CA GLY A 272 11.08 -7.71 -2.50
C GLY A 272 11.19 -6.86 -1.25
N VAL A 273 11.03 -5.55 -1.44
CA VAL A 273 11.14 -4.55 -0.37
C VAL A 273 9.87 -3.71 -0.35
N THR A 274 9.36 -3.39 0.82
CA THR A 274 8.24 -2.48 0.96
C THR A 274 8.61 -1.24 1.76
N TYR A 275 8.15 -0.08 1.28
CA TYR A 275 8.34 1.21 1.92
C TYR A 275 6.98 1.82 2.27
N GLN A 276 6.96 2.52 3.40
CA GLN A 276 5.88 3.38 3.83
C GLN A 276 6.34 4.84 3.85
N TRP A 277 5.40 5.71 4.19
CA TRP A 277 5.51 7.17 4.22
C TRP A 277 6.87 7.75 4.62
N ALA A 278 7.38 7.35 5.78
CA ALA A 278 8.62 7.90 6.32
C ALA A 278 9.86 7.46 5.54
N GLY A 279 9.89 6.23 5.00
CA GLY A 279 11.06 5.69 4.27
C GLY A 279 11.14 6.09 2.80
N LYS A 280 10.27 6.99 2.34
CA LYS A 280 10.17 7.39 0.91
C LYS A 280 11.44 8.03 0.35
N SER A 281 12.27 8.64 1.20
CA SER A 281 13.48 9.38 0.82
C SER A 281 14.63 8.47 0.33
N VAL A 282 14.68 7.23 0.83
CA VAL A 282 15.75 6.28 0.53
C VAL A 282 15.38 5.26 -0.55
N LEU A 283 14.11 5.25 -0.98
CA LEU A 283 13.58 4.32 -1.97
C LEU A 283 14.44 4.28 -3.24
N GLN A 284 14.73 5.44 -3.84
CA GLN A 284 15.48 5.52 -5.10
C GLN A 284 16.83 4.81 -5.01
N ARG A 285 17.57 5.04 -3.91
CA ARG A 285 18.89 4.44 -3.69
C ARG A 285 18.79 2.94 -3.47
N THR A 286 17.76 2.50 -2.77
CA THR A 286 17.51 1.07 -2.56
C THR A 286 17.23 0.36 -3.87
N VAL A 287 16.42 0.96 -4.76
CA VAL A 287 16.17 0.46 -6.12
C VAL A 287 17.45 0.44 -6.96
N GLN A 288 18.34 1.42 -6.79
CA GLN A 288 19.65 1.42 -7.47
C GLN A 288 20.59 0.32 -6.95
N SER A 289 20.57 0.04 -5.65
CA SER A 289 21.40 -1.01 -5.04
C SER A 289 20.93 -2.42 -5.39
N PHE A 290 19.60 -2.65 -5.48
CA PHE A 290 19.00 -3.99 -5.66
C PHE A 290 17.92 -4.02 -6.77
N PRO A 291 18.24 -3.58 -8.01
CA PRO A 291 17.25 -3.39 -9.08
C PRO A 291 16.53 -4.67 -9.53
N GLU A 292 17.03 -5.84 -9.16
CA GLU A 292 16.42 -7.14 -9.42
C GLU A 292 15.23 -7.48 -8.50
N LEU A 293 15.04 -6.75 -7.40
CA LEU A 293 13.92 -6.93 -6.48
C LEU A 293 12.68 -6.17 -6.94
N GLY A 294 11.51 -6.62 -6.47
CA GLY A 294 10.27 -5.85 -6.58
C GLY A 294 10.08 -4.91 -5.40
N TYR A 295 9.35 -3.81 -5.64
CA TYR A 295 9.15 -2.75 -4.66
C TYR A 295 7.67 -2.40 -4.52
N LEU A 296 7.21 -2.28 -3.28
CA LEU A 296 5.83 -1.86 -2.98
C LEU A 296 5.82 -0.64 -2.07
N GLN A 297 4.85 0.22 -2.30
CA GLN A 297 4.36 1.13 -1.29
C GLN A 297 3.27 0.38 -0.50
N SER A 298 3.49 0.14 0.80
CA SER A 298 2.66 -0.78 1.59
C SER A 298 1.63 -0.11 2.50
N GLU A 299 1.67 1.22 2.65
CA GLU A 299 0.75 1.97 3.52
C GLU A 299 0.82 3.48 3.28
N SER A 300 -0.26 4.09 2.80
CA SER A 300 -0.35 5.55 2.57
C SER A 300 -0.20 6.38 3.84
N GLU A 301 0.22 7.64 3.72
CA GLU A 301 0.16 8.59 4.82
C GLU A 301 -1.28 8.80 5.30
N CYS A 302 -1.48 8.79 6.62
CA CYS A 302 -2.82 8.66 7.19
C CYS A 302 -3.55 10.00 7.42
N GLY A 303 -2.88 11.14 7.30
CA GLY A 303 -3.51 12.45 7.52
C GLY A 303 -4.06 12.66 8.94
N ASN A 304 -5.13 13.45 9.05
CA ASN A 304 -5.70 13.87 10.34
C ASN A 304 -7.23 13.72 10.42
N GLY A 305 -7.86 13.06 9.42
CA GLY A 305 -9.30 12.85 9.35
C GLY A 305 -10.08 13.95 8.63
N ASP A 306 -9.44 15.04 8.21
CA ASP A 306 -10.13 16.15 7.54
C ASP A 306 -10.53 15.81 6.09
N ASN A 307 -9.88 14.82 5.47
CA ASN A 307 -10.19 14.36 4.11
C ASN A 307 -10.27 15.49 3.07
N THR A 308 -9.34 16.45 3.13
CA THR A 308 -9.39 17.67 2.29
C THR A 308 -8.88 17.43 0.88
N TRP A 309 -9.30 18.28 -0.07
CA TRP A 309 -8.79 18.23 -1.44
C TRP A 309 -7.28 18.46 -1.50
N THR A 310 -6.77 19.41 -0.71
CA THR A 310 -5.33 19.68 -0.55
C THR A 310 -4.55 18.44 -0.09
N TYR A 311 -5.12 17.64 0.83
CA TYR A 311 -4.49 16.38 1.22
C TYR A 311 -4.56 15.33 0.08
N GLY A 312 -5.62 15.33 -0.71
CA GLY A 312 -5.67 14.59 -1.97
C GLY A 312 -4.54 14.95 -2.93
N GLU A 313 -4.22 16.24 -3.11
CA GLU A 313 -3.09 16.68 -3.94
C GLU A 313 -1.74 16.23 -3.36
N TYR A 314 -1.61 16.23 -2.04
CA TYR A 314 -0.45 15.69 -1.35
C TYR A 314 -0.27 14.18 -1.63
N VAL A 315 -1.34 13.39 -1.48
CA VAL A 315 -1.32 11.95 -1.76
C VAL A 315 -1.06 11.66 -3.23
N PHE A 316 -1.63 12.45 -4.16
CA PHE A 316 -1.30 12.33 -5.58
C PHE A 316 0.22 12.47 -5.83
N ASN A 317 0.85 13.44 -5.18
CA ASN A 317 2.30 13.62 -5.26
C ASN A 317 3.08 12.44 -4.67
N LEU A 318 2.56 11.78 -3.63
CA LEU A 318 3.15 10.54 -3.11
C LEU A 318 3.06 9.42 -4.14
N PHE A 319 1.91 9.17 -4.77
CA PHE A 319 1.79 8.17 -5.85
C PHE A 319 2.85 8.41 -6.94
N ARG A 320 2.95 9.66 -7.42
CA ARG A 320 3.97 10.07 -8.39
C ARG A 320 5.38 9.79 -7.87
N HIS A 321 5.69 10.18 -6.64
CA HIS A 321 7.00 9.97 -6.01
C HIS A 321 7.38 8.50 -5.98
N TYR A 322 6.54 7.63 -5.42
CA TYR A 322 6.83 6.20 -5.29
C TYR A 322 7.00 5.54 -6.66
N ILE A 323 6.06 5.77 -7.58
CA ILE A 323 6.07 5.14 -8.91
C ILE A 323 7.29 5.62 -9.72
N SER A 324 7.58 6.92 -9.72
CA SER A 324 8.75 7.46 -10.45
C SER A 324 10.09 7.02 -9.87
N ASN A 325 10.12 6.54 -8.62
CA ASN A 325 11.30 5.99 -7.96
C ASN A 325 11.35 4.46 -7.94
N GLY A 326 10.55 3.77 -8.76
CA GLY A 326 10.72 2.34 -9.03
C GLY A 326 9.74 1.40 -8.32
N VAL A 327 8.72 1.92 -7.65
CA VAL A 327 7.66 1.07 -7.06
C VAL A 327 6.81 0.40 -8.15
N ASN A 328 6.51 -0.88 -7.93
CA ASN A 328 5.66 -1.72 -8.77
C ASN A 328 4.18 -1.70 -8.35
N GLY A 329 3.86 -1.36 -7.09
CA GLY A 329 2.48 -1.32 -6.63
C GLY A 329 2.26 -0.50 -5.36
N TYR A 330 1.04 -0.04 -5.14
CA TYR A 330 0.69 0.88 -4.07
C TYR A 330 -0.53 0.42 -3.27
N MET A 331 -0.40 0.34 -1.94
CA MET A 331 -1.47 -0.02 -1.02
C MET A 331 -1.88 1.19 -0.18
N TYR A 332 -3.16 1.54 -0.26
CA TYR A 332 -3.75 2.54 0.63
C TYR A 332 -4.00 1.94 2.02
N TRP A 333 -3.84 2.72 3.09
CA TRP A 333 -4.09 2.24 4.46
C TRP A 333 -5.59 1.96 4.67
N ASN A 334 -6.37 2.98 4.96
CA ASN A 334 -7.78 2.85 5.36
C ASN A 334 -8.75 3.20 4.22
N SER A 335 -9.14 2.24 3.37
CA SER A 335 -10.11 2.56 2.30
C SER A 335 -11.48 2.97 2.81
N VAL A 336 -11.96 2.36 3.89
CA VAL A 336 -13.30 2.61 4.43
C VAL A 336 -13.22 2.75 5.94
N LEU A 337 -13.73 3.85 6.49
CA LEU A 337 -13.85 4.11 7.93
C LEU A 337 -15.19 4.75 8.25
N GLN A 338 -15.70 4.59 9.47
CA GLN A 338 -16.96 5.20 9.93
C GLN A 338 -16.79 6.56 10.62
N GLY A 339 -15.83 7.35 10.16
CA GLY A 339 -15.25 8.40 11.00
C GLY A 339 -14.58 7.81 12.25
N GLY A 340 -14.04 8.69 13.09
CA GLY A 340 -13.41 8.28 14.35
C GLY A 340 -11.92 7.96 14.25
N SER A 341 -11.33 7.80 15.43
CA SER A 341 -9.90 7.62 15.61
C SER A 341 -9.51 6.14 15.64
N SER A 342 -8.26 5.86 15.31
CA SER A 342 -7.57 4.66 15.78
C SER A 342 -7.81 4.42 17.29
N THR A 343 -7.58 3.19 17.74
CA THR A 343 -7.77 2.79 19.15
C THR A 343 -6.94 3.58 20.17
N TRP A 344 -5.94 4.35 19.72
CA TRP A 344 -5.12 5.21 20.55
C TRP A 344 -5.46 6.72 20.43
N GLY A 345 -6.44 7.09 19.60
CA GLY A 345 -6.99 8.45 19.55
C GLY A 345 -6.55 9.33 18.37
N TRP A 346 -5.88 8.77 17.36
CA TRP A 346 -5.54 9.53 16.14
C TRP A 346 -6.60 9.38 15.05
N LEU A 347 -7.18 10.50 14.64
CA LEU A 347 -8.04 10.59 13.45
C LEU A 347 -7.20 10.45 12.19
N GLN A 348 -7.65 9.63 11.25
CA GLN A 348 -6.99 9.43 9.96
C GLN A 348 -7.98 9.60 8.82
N ASN A 349 -7.47 9.98 7.67
CA ASN A 349 -8.20 10.02 6.41
C ASN A 349 -8.58 8.61 5.96
N SER A 350 -9.61 8.56 5.12
CA SER A 350 -10.01 7.36 4.40
C SER A 350 -10.47 7.73 2.99
N MET A 351 -10.43 6.78 2.07
CA MET A 351 -11.02 7.02 0.75
C MET A 351 -12.54 7.13 0.81
N ILE A 352 -13.17 6.38 1.71
CA ILE A 352 -14.62 6.37 1.92
C ILE A 352 -14.91 6.55 3.41
N SER A 353 -15.73 7.54 3.74
CA SER A 353 -16.24 7.75 5.10
C SER A 353 -17.69 7.27 5.19
N VAL A 354 -18.01 6.49 6.22
CA VAL A 354 -19.35 6.00 6.52
C VAL A 354 -19.95 6.84 7.65
N ASP A 355 -21.11 7.42 7.40
CA ASP A 355 -21.96 8.03 8.42
C ASP A 355 -22.96 6.97 8.88
N THR A 356 -22.72 6.40 10.07
CA THR A 356 -23.55 5.31 10.61
C THR A 356 -24.93 5.76 11.02
N ASP A 357 -25.10 7.03 11.40
CA ASP A 357 -26.39 7.56 11.84
C ASP A 357 -27.32 7.76 10.64
N LYS A 358 -26.75 8.12 9.48
CA LYS A 358 -27.50 8.27 8.22
C LYS A 358 -27.53 7.01 7.36
N GLY A 359 -26.64 6.06 7.60
CA GLY A 359 -26.44 4.90 6.71
C GLY A 359 -25.89 5.31 5.34
N GLU A 360 -25.14 6.42 5.29
CA GLU A 360 -24.59 7.01 4.06
C GLU A 360 -23.08 6.80 3.97
N ALA A 361 -22.54 6.86 2.75
CA ALA A 361 -21.12 6.79 2.52
C ALA A 361 -20.65 7.89 1.55
N THR A 362 -19.54 8.54 1.90
CA THR A 362 -18.96 9.66 1.15
C THR A 362 -17.61 9.26 0.58
N LYS A 363 -17.43 9.46 -0.73
CA LYS A 363 -16.14 9.29 -1.42
C LYS A 363 -15.31 10.57 -1.25
N ASN A 364 -14.18 10.45 -0.55
CA ASN A 364 -13.27 11.55 -0.23
C ASN A 364 -12.30 11.84 -1.39
N PRO A 365 -11.58 12.97 -1.39
CA PRO A 365 -10.62 13.34 -2.43
C PRO A 365 -9.63 12.22 -2.81
N GLU A 366 -9.11 11.50 -1.82
CA GLU A 366 -8.14 10.41 -2.02
C GLU A 366 -8.74 9.19 -2.74
N TYR A 367 -10.06 8.97 -2.66
CA TYR A 367 -10.74 7.98 -3.52
C TYR A 367 -10.53 8.33 -5.00
N TYR A 368 -10.66 9.60 -5.35
CA TYR A 368 -10.52 10.03 -6.75
C TYR A 368 -9.06 9.96 -7.21
N VAL A 369 -8.11 10.29 -6.33
CA VAL A 369 -6.67 10.07 -6.61
C VAL A 369 -6.44 8.61 -6.97
N MET A 370 -6.82 7.68 -6.08
CA MET A 370 -6.65 6.26 -6.33
C MET A 370 -7.41 5.82 -7.60
N ARG A 371 -8.61 6.34 -7.86
CA ARG A 371 -9.41 6.03 -9.04
C ARG A 371 -8.77 6.47 -10.35
N HIS A 372 -7.97 7.54 -10.34
CA HIS A 372 -7.20 8.01 -11.50
C HIS A 372 -6.01 7.10 -11.83
N TYR A 373 -5.51 6.32 -10.86
CA TYR A 373 -4.47 5.32 -11.06
C TYR A 373 -5.07 3.92 -11.28
N ALA A 374 -5.70 3.36 -10.25
CA ALA A 374 -6.05 1.94 -10.16
C ALA A 374 -7.03 1.45 -11.22
N HIS A 375 -7.94 2.30 -11.70
CA HIS A 375 -8.88 1.89 -12.75
C HIS A 375 -8.28 1.90 -14.14
N TYR A 376 -7.40 2.86 -14.43
CA TYR A 376 -6.91 3.12 -15.78
C TYR A 376 -5.60 2.39 -16.07
N ILE A 377 -4.80 2.12 -15.04
CA ILE A 377 -3.53 1.39 -15.15
C ILE A 377 -3.82 -0.08 -14.85
N GLN A 378 -3.74 -0.92 -15.88
CA GLN A 378 -4.03 -2.35 -15.78
C GLN A 378 -2.89 -3.10 -15.09
N HIS A 379 -3.22 -4.21 -14.45
CA HIS A 379 -2.21 -5.17 -13.98
C HIS A 379 -1.34 -5.62 -15.16
N GLY A 380 -0.02 -5.46 -15.04
CA GLY A 380 0.95 -5.76 -16.10
C GLY A 380 1.29 -4.56 -17.00
N ALA A 381 0.72 -3.38 -16.72
CA ALA A 381 1.15 -2.15 -17.35
C ALA A 381 2.63 -1.88 -17.06
N HIS A 382 3.33 -1.17 -17.95
CA HIS A 382 4.71 -0.75 -17.71
C HIS A 382 4.78 0.77 -17.62
N LEU A 383 5.50 1.28 -16.63
CA LEU A 383 5.87 2.70 -16.61
C LEU A 383 6.74 2.99 -17.83
N LEU A 384 6.44 4.06 -18.56
CA LEU A 384 7.23 4.51 -19.70
C LEU A 384 8.22 5.60 -19.30
N SER A 385 9.25 5.81 -20.12
CA SER A 385 9.99 7.08 -20.06
C SER A 385 9.10 8.24 -20.50
N TYR A 386 9.30 9.41 -19.88
CA TYR A 386 8.59 10.64 -20.22
C TYR A 386 9.45 11.87 -19.92
N GLY A 387 9.18 12.98 -20.60
CA GLY A 387 9.97 14.22 -20.51
C GLY A 387 9.19 15.48 -20.91
N GLY A 388 9.87 16.62 -20.97
CA GLY A 388 9.27 17.93 -21.25
C GLY A 388 8.94 18.75 -20.01
N HIS A 389 8.46 19.98 -20.21
CA HIS A 389 8.24 20.95 -19.13
C HIS A 389 7.12 20.56 -18.16
N ALA A 390 6.19 19.68 -18.59
CA ALA A 390 5.11 19.19 -17.74
C ALA A 390 5.41 17.83 -17.07
N ALA A 391 6.58 17.23 -17.31
CA ALA A 391 6.93 15.90 -16.80
C ALA A 391 6.96 15.79 -15.27
N GLY A 392 7.27 16.87 -14.56
CA GLY A 392 7.34 16.89 -13.10
C GLY A 392 6.01 16.58 -12.41
N GLU A 393 4.89 16.74 -13.12
CA GLU A 393 3.53 16.53 -12.62
C GLU A 393 2.89 15.24 -13.16
N ALA A 394 3.65 14.40 -13.86
CA ALA A 394 3.11 13.30 -14.66
C ALA A 394 3.74 11.94 -14.34
N THR A 395 2.97 10.90 -14.67
CA THR A 395 3.46 9.53 -14.93
C THR A 395 2.77 9.01 -16.20
N ALA A 396 3.45 8.14 -16.95
CA ALA A 396 2.94 7.61 -18.22
C ALA A 396 3.16 6.09 -18.29
N TYR A 397 2.19 5.36 -18.82
CA TYR A 397 2.14 3.90 -18.79
C TYR A 397 1.71 3.34 -20.15
N GLU A 398 2.17 2.15 -20.47
CA GLU A 398 1.57 1.30 -21.52
C GLU A 398 0.90 0.11 -20.85
N ASN A 399 -0.41 -0.02 -21.05
CA ASN A 399 -1.19 -1.17 -20.59
C ASN A 399 -0.91 -2.42 -21.45
N PRO A 400 -1.22 -3.64 -20.96
CA PRO A 400 -1.06 -4.88 -21.73
C PRO A 400 -1.86 -4.92 -23.04
N ASP A 401 -2.97 -4.19 -23.13
CA ASP A 401 -3.77 -4.04 -24.35
C ASP A 401 -3.16 -3.06 -25.37
N GLY A 402 -2.06 -2.39 -25.03
CA GLY A 402 -1.34 -1.43 -25.87
C GLY A 402 -1.83 0.02 -25.76
N SER A 403 -2.88 0.28 -24.97
CA SER A 403 -3.31 1.64 -24.64
C SER A 403 -2.24 2.38 -23.84
N ILE A 404 -2.09 3.68 -24.12
CA ILE A 404 -1.20 4.55 -23.35
C ILE A 404 -2.04 5.33 -22.35
N VAL A 405 -1.59 5.34 -21.10
CA VAL A 405 -2.26 6.08 -20.02
C VAL A 405 -1.29 7.10 -19.45
N VAL A 406 -1.72 8.35 -19.31
CA VAL A 406 -0.94 9.40 -18.64
C VAL A 406 -1.76 9.92 -17.47
N VAL A 407 -1.17 9.96 -16.28
CA VAL A 407 -1.82 10.53 -15.08
C VAL A 407 -1.05 11.79 -14.68
N MET A 408 -1.76 12.91 -14.50
CA MET A 408 -1.19 14.23 -14.19
C MET A 408 -1.97 14.99 -13.11
N SER A 409 -1.27 15.83 -12.36
CA SER A 409 -1.88 16.85 -11.49
C SER A 409 -1.67 18.27 -12.02
N ASN A 410 -2.57 19.17 -11.64
CA ASN A 410 -2.30 20.61 -11.65
C ASN A 410 -2.57 21.19 -10.27
N SER A 411 -1.52 21.31 -9.46
CA SER A 411 -1.62 21.93 -8.12
C SER A 411 -1.45 23.45 -8.11
N MET A 412 -1.52 24.11 -9.27
CA MET A 412 -1.45 25.56 -9.37
C MET A 412 -2.83 26.20 -9.20
N ASN A 413 -2.85 27.45 -8.70
CA ASN A 413 -4.05 28.30 -8.57
C ASN A 413 -4.48 28.94 -9.90
N HIS A 414 -4.28 28.24 -11.03
CA HIS A 414 -4.80 28.65 -12.33
C HIS A 414 -4.86 27.46 -13.30
N ASP A 415 -5.78 27.54 -14.26
CA ASP A 415 -5.89 26.60 -15.36
C ASP A 415 -4.62 26.61 -16.23
N ARG A 416 -4.24 25.43 -16.73
CA ARG A 416 -3.06 25.25 -17.59
C ARG A 416 -3.44 24.56 -18.88
N ASP A 417 -3.19 25.24 -20.00
CA ASP A 417 -3.18 24.59 -21.31
C ASP A 417 -1.84 23.88 -21.53
N ILE A 418 -1.92 22.61 -21.94
CA ILE A 418 -0.76 21.76 -22.20
C ILE A 418 -0.90 21.03 -23.55
N THR A 419 0.22 20.50 -24.03
CA THR A 419 0.23 19.51 -25.11
C THR A 419 0.89 18.22 -24.67
N ILE A 420 0.32 17.08 -25.08
CA ILE A 420 0.85 15.75 -24.79
C ILE A 420 1.21 15.08 -26.12
N ASP A 421 2.48 14.71 -26.27
CA ASP A 421 3.00 14.01 -27.44
C ASP A 421 3.03 12.51 -27.17
N VAL A 422 2.25 11.72 -27.93
CA VAL A 422 2.13 10.27 -27.80
C VAL A 422 2.23 9.63 -29.19
N LYS A 423 3.16 8.69 -29.36
CA LYS A 423 3.38 7.92 -30.62
C LYS A 423 3.41 8.81 -31.88
N GLY A 424 4.03 10.01 -31.77
CA GLY A 424 4.19 10.96 -32.88
C GLY A 424 2.98 11.86 -33.17
N GLN A 425 1.92 11.79 -32.36
CA GLN A 425 0.78 12.71 -32.42
C GLN A 425 0.76 13.63 -31.20
N THR A 426 0.39 14.89 -31.41
CA THR A 426 0.31 15.90 -30.35
C THR A 426 -1.16 16.22 -30.06
N TYR A 427 -1.55 16.11 -28.79
CA TYR A 427 -2.91 16.36 -28.32
C TYR A 427 -2.96 17.62 -27.46
N LYS A 428 -3.98 18.46 -27.66
CA LYS A 428 -4.23 19.61 -26.79
C LYS A 428 -5.09 19.19 -25.61
N ALA A 429 -4.65 19.53 -24.39
CA ALA A 429 -5.43 19.36 -23.17
C ALA A 429 -5.44 20.65 -22.34
N SER A 430 -6.40 20.74 -21.41
CA SER A 430 -6.49 21.80 -20.42
C SER A 430 -6.65 21.15 -19.05
N LEU A 431 -5.81 21.57 -18.10
CA LEU A 431 -5.87 21.11 -16.72
C LEU A 431 -6.45 22.25 -15.88
N LYS A 432 -7.59 22.00 -15.22
CA LYS A 432 -8.14 22.96 -14.25
C LYS A 432 -7.20 23.16 -13.07
N GLU A 433 -7.28 24.33 -12.44
CA GLU A 433 -6.60 24.53 -11.16
C GLU A 433 -7.00 23.45 -10.15
N HIS A 434 -6.04 23.04 -9.31
CA HIS A 434 -6.22 21.99 -8.30
C HIS A 434 -6.92 20.74 -8.85
N SER A 435 -6.43 20.18 -9.95
CA SER A 435 -7.06 19.03 -10.62
C SER A 435 -6.18 17.79 -10.71
N PHE A 436 -6.82 16.63 -10.80
CA PHE A 436 -6.24 15.35 -11.21
C PHE A 436 -6.78 15.01 -12.58
N SER A 437 -5.92 14.58 -13.50
CA SER A 437 -6.31 14.18 -14.84
C SER A 437 -5.68 12.84 -15.21
N THR A 438 -6.47 11.97 -15.84
CA THR A 438 -5.98 10.79 -16.54
C THR A 438 -6.30 10.95 -18.02
N PHE A 439 -5.33 10.67 -18.88
CA PHE A 439 -5.48 10.66 -20.32
C PHE A 439 -5.33 9.24 -20.81
N VAL A 440 -6.30 8.73 -21.56
CA VAL A 440 -6.28 7.40 -22.15
C VAL A 440 -6.21 7.53 -23.66
N PHE A 441 -5.27 6.83 -24.28
CA PHE A 441 -5.01 6.84 -25.71
C PHE A 441 -5.09 5.41 -26.27
N ASP A 442 -6.08 5.15 -27.15
CA ASP A 442 -6.36 3.82 -27.73
C ASP A 442 -5.92 3.66 -29.20
#